data_AF-A0A2X2YES6-F1
#
_entry.id   AF-A0A2X2YES6-F1
#
_cell.length_a   1.000
_cell.length_b   1.000
_cell.length_c   1.000
_cell.angle_alpha   90.00
_cell.angle_beta   90.00
_cell.angle_gamma   90.00
#
_symmetry.space_group_name_H-M   'P 1'
#
loop_
_entity.id
_entity.type
_entity.pdbx_description
1 polymer ?
#
loop_
_entity_poly.entity_id
_entity_poly.type
_entity_poly.pdbx_seq_one_letter_code
_entity_poly.pdbx_strand_id
1 'polypeptide(L)'
;MYIEGDNALVINEGNQLIADGATGVRIDGDNARVLNTGNMAVDGAGSTIATITGNNADMTQNGDLLVMNGATGLTINGEESELINSGTTTVRNDGSVGFVVAGTQNTFNNKGNINTSLNGTGTLISGTESQVSLTGDINVTAAQDSSGVFRGATGLNVSGDTNTTTILGNVNIEAGYAQDAQIKSDEQLQGITVNGNQNTVNLDGAMNIHLDSSDVSSGYSSVTGLNISGSGNAVNVAGGINIDFSQNEASIGSEAIGINIDGDNTLTLSGNLPWI
;
A
#
# COMPACT_ATOMS: atom_id res chain seq x y z
N MET A 1 -15.39 3.47 -19.60
CA MET A 1 -15.08 3.18 -21.02
C MET A 1 -14.55 1.76 -21.12
N TYR A 2 -15.01 0.97 -22.10
CA TYR A 2 -14.54 -0.40 -22.33
C TYR A 2 -13.98 -0.52 -23.76
N ILE A 3 -12.80 -1.13 -23.89
CA ILE A 3 -12.14 -1.39 -25.16
C ILE A 3 -11.71 -2.85 -25.18
N GLU A 4 -12.11 -3.57 -26.24
CA GLU A 4 -11.62 -4.90 -26.56
C GLU A 4 -10.76 -4.78 -27.81
N GLY A 5 -9.46 -4.99 -27.68
CA GLY A 5 -8.52 -4.90 -28.80
C GLY A 5 -7.13 -4.39 -28.43
N ASP A 6 -6.17 -4.82 -29.24
CA ASP A 6 -4.75 -4.58 -29.00
C ASP A 6 -4.33 -3.16 -29.41
N ASN A 7 -3.22 -2.69 -28.85
CA ASN A 7 -2.58 -1.40 -29.17
C ASN A 7 -3.47 -0.18 -28.91
N ALA A 8 -4.50 -0.33 -28.07
CA ALA A 8 -5.36 0.78 -27.68
C ALA A 8 -4.54 1.86 -26.95
N LEU A 9 -4.75 3.13 -27.31
CA LEU A 9 -4.18 4.27 -26.60
C LEU A 9 -5.31 5.09 -25.98
N VAL A 10 -5.27 5.25 -24.66
CA VAL A 10 -6.19 6.09 -23.89
C VAL A 10 -5.40 7.17 -23.17
N ILE A 11 -5.79 8.43 -23.37
CA ILE A 11 -5.21 9.57 -22.66
C ILE A 11 -6.33 10.25 -21.87
N ASN A 12 -6.19 10.25 -20.56
CA ASN A 12 -7.07 10.94 -19.63
C ASN A 12 -6.43 12.27 -19.24
N GLU A 13 -7.02 13.36 -19.75
CA GLU A 13 -6.62 14.73 -19.43
C GLU A 13 -7.61 15.37 -18.45
N GLY A 14 -7.10 16.31 -17.65
CA GLY A 14 -7.89 16.99 -16.63
C GLY A 14 -8.20 16.14 -15.40
N ASN A 15 -8.77 16.77 -14.38
CA ASN A 15 -9.11 16.09 -13.13
C ASN A 15 -10.36 15.23 -13.33
N GLN A 16 -10.32 13.98 -12.88
CA GLN A 16 -11.45 13.05 -13.01
C GLN A 16 -11.90 12.51 -11.64
N LEU A 17 -13.22 12.33 -11.52
CA LEU A 17 -13.84 11.61 -10.41
C LEU A 17 -14.60 10.41 -10.98
N ILE A 18 -14.31 9.22 -10.45
CA ILE A 18 -14.97 7.97 -10.82
C ILE A 18 -15.63 7.43 -9.56
N ALA A 19 -16.96 7.31 -9.58
CA ALA A 19 -17.73 6.99 -8.38
C ALA A 19 -18.86 5.98 -8.63
N ASP A 20 -19.54 5.58 -7.57
CA ASP A 20 -20.78 4.77 -7.61
C ASP A 20 -20.62 3.42 -8.34
N GLY A 21 -19.48 2.75 -8.17
CA GLY A 21 -19.19 1.45 -8.77
C GLY A 21 -18.72 1.52 -10.24
N ALA A 22 -18.38 2.72 -10.73
CA ALA A 22 -17.98 2.91 -12.12
C ALA A 22 -16.54 2.46 -12.41
N THR A 23 -16.31 2.00 -13.64
CA THR A 23 -14.96 1.79 -14.19
C THR A 23 -14.63 2.89 -15.19
N GLY A 24 -13.58 3.67 -14.91
CA GLY A 24 -13.09 4.72 -15.81
C GLY A 24 -12.67 4.16 -17.16
N VAL A 25 -11.66 3.29 -17.15
CA VAL A 25 -11.10 2.64 -18.32
C VAL A 25 -10.94 1.14 -18.05
N ARG A 26 -11.47 0.31 -18.95
CA ARG A 26 -11.16 -1.12 -19.00
C ARG A 26 -10.66 -1.44 -20.40
N ILE A 27 -9.49 -2.06 -20.48
CA ILE A 27 -8.93 -2.53 -21.74
C ILE A 27 -8.62 -4.02 -21.63
N ASP A 28 -9.25 -4.79 -22.51
CA ASP A 28 -9.00 -6.20 -22.72
C ASP A 28 -8.32 -6.35 -24.09
N GLY A 29 -6.98 -6.29 -24.11
CA GLY A 29 -6.17 -6.33 -25.32
C GLY A 29 -4.71 -6.03 -25.06
N ASP A 30 -3.83 -6.62 -25.87
CA ASP A 30 -2.38 -6.59 -25.66
C ASP A 30 -1.79 -5.25 -26.11
N ASN A 31 -0.63 -4.88 -25.56
CA ASN A 31 0.11 -3.66 -25.92
C ASN A 31 -0.71 -2.37 -25.72
N ALA A 32 -1.72 -2.41 -24.84
CA ALA A 32 -2.55 -1.27 -24.52
C ALA A 32 -1.76 -0.22 -23.71
N ARG A 33 -2.08 1.06 -23.92
CA ARG A 33 -1.40 2.18 -23.28
C ARG A 33 -2.41 3.13 -22.67
N VAL A 34 -2.32 3.36 -21.36
CA VAL A 34 -3.16 4.31 -20.63
C VAL A 34 -2.28 5.39 -20.00
N LEU A 35 -2.56 6.65 -20.31
CA LEU A 35 -1.88 7.80 -19.73
C LEU A 35 -2.88 8.68 -18.99
N ASN A 36 -2.69 8.82 -17.68
CA ASN A 36 -3.45 9.72 -16.82
C ASN A 36 -2.58 10.93 -16.49
N THR A 37 -2.94 12.11 -17.01
CA THR A 37 -2.14 13.35 -16.85
C THR A 37 -2.70 14.29 -15.80
N GLY A 38 -4.01 14.26 -15.53
CA GLY A 38 -4.63 15.01 -14.46
C GLY A 38 -4.80 14.21 -13.17
N ASN A 39 -5.28 14.86 -12.13
CA ASN A 39 -5.52 14.20 -10.85
C ASN A 39 -6.72 13.26 -10.95
N MET A 40 -6.61 12.09 -10.34
CA MET A 40 -7.64 11.06 -10.36
C MET A 40 -8.19 10.86 -8.96
N ALA A 41 -9.51 10.93 -8.81
CA ALA A 41 -10.23 10.51 -7.61
C ALA A 41 -11.14 9.33 -7.96
N VAL A 42 -11.12 8.30 -7.11
CA VAL A 42 -12.02 7.15 -7.23
C VAL A 42 -12.68 6.89 -5.88
N ASP A 43 -14.00 6.76 -5.89
CA ASP A 43 -14.84 6.74 -4.69
C ASP A 43 -15.90 5.64 -4.80
N GLY A 44 -16.02 4.81 -3.77
CA GLY A 44 -17.11 3.86 -3.63
C GLY A 44 -16.76 2.45 -4.09
N ALA A 45 -17.41 1.49 -3.43
CA ALA A 45 -17.18 0.06 -3.65
C ALA A 45 -17.39 -0.32 -5.12
N GLY A 46 -16.41 -1.04 -5.68
CA GLY A 46 -16.43 -1.48 -7.08
C GLY A 46 -16.00 -0.41 -8.09
N SER A 47 -15.72 0.82 -7.65
CA SER A 47 -15.17 1.85 -8.53
C SER A 47 -13.69 1.56 -8.83
N THR A 48 -13.28 1.74 -10.08
CA THR A 48 -11.87 1.62 -10.50
C THR A 48 -11.49 2.63 -11.58
N ILE A 49 -10.25 3.14 -11.53
CA ILE A 49 -9.78 4.09 -12.53
C ILE A 49 -9.50 3.38 -13.85
N ALA A 50 -8.57 2.43 -13.79
CA ALA A 50 -8.12 1.72 -14.96
C ALA A 50 -7.77 0.28 -14.60
N THR A 51 -8.30 -0.65 -15.38
CA THR A 51 -7.92 -2.06 -15.36
C THR A 51 -7.46 -2.45 -16.75
N ILE A 52 -6.22 -2.94 -16.87
CA ILE A 52 -5.72 -3.55 -18.10
C ILE A 52 -5.45 -5.04 -17.84
N THR A 53 -6.07 -5.89 -18.64
CA THR A 53 -5.93 -7.36 -18.53
C THR A 53 -5.10 -7.98 -19.65
N GLY A 54 -4.79 -7.24 -20.71
CA GLY A 54 -3.89 -7.70 -21.78
C GLY A 54 -2.42 -7.63 -21.40
N ASN A 55 -1.61 -8.32 -22.19
CA ASN A 55 -0.17 -8.47 -21.99
C ASN A 55 0.60 -7.26 -22.55
N ASN A 56 1.83 -7.07 -22.05
CA ASN A 56 2.74 -6.01 -22.49
C ASN A 56 2.11 -4.61 -22.50
N ALA A 57 1.20 -4.34 -21.56
CA ALA A 57 0.50 -3.08 -21.48
C ALA A 57 1.25 -2.06 -20.63
N ASP A 58 1.15 -0.78 -20.99
CA ASP A 58 1.72 0.33 -20.24
C ASP A 58 0.63 1.18 -19.60
N MET A 59 0.78 1.48 -18.31
CA MET A 59 -0.05 2.46 -17.62
C MET A 59 0.84 3.51 -16.96
N THR A 60 0.54 4.77 -17.17
CA THR A 60 1.26 5.89 -16.53
C THR A 60 0.28 6.81 -15.81
N GLN A 61 0.54 7.06 -14.53
CA GLN A 61 -0.16 8.02 -13.70
C GLN A 61 0.78 9.15 -13.29
N ASN A 62 0.53 10.35 -13.82
CA ASN A 62 1.33 11.54 -13.50
C ASN A 62 0.68 12.43 -12.44
N GLY A 63 -0.65 12.53 -12.47
CA GLY A 63 -1.40 13.32 -11.48
C GLY A 63 -1.53 12.59 -10.15
N ASP A 64 -1.94 13.33 -9.12
CA ASP A 64 -2.20 12.75 -7.81
C ASP A 64 -3.38 11.77 -7.89
N LEU A 65 -3.31 10.73 -7.06
CA LEU A 65 -4.31 9.67 -6.97
C LEU A 65 -4.97 9.70 -5.60
N LEU A 66 -6.31 9.75 -5.58
CA LEU A 66 -7.12 9.62 -4.39
C LEU A 66 -8.06 8.42 -4.52
N VAL A 67 -7.93 7.43 -3.63
CA VAL A 67 -8.75 6.21 -3.61
C VAL A 67 -9.52 6.11 -2.30
N MET A 68 -10.85 5.96 -2.37
CA MET A 68 -11.72 6.02 -1.20
C MET A 68 -12.91 5.07 -1.22
N ASN A 69 -13.42 4.77 -0.01
CA ASN A 69 -14.72 4.14 0.25
C ASN A 69 -14.93 2.78 -0.44
N GLY A 70 -13.90 1.92 -0.43
CA GLY A 70 -13.94 0.59 -1.02
C GLY A 70 -13.57 0.55 -2.51
N ALA A 71 -13.09 1.67 -3.07
CA ALA A 71 -12.63 1.74 -4.44
C ALA A 71 -11.26 1.08 -4.64
N THR A 72 -10.95 0.72 -5.88
CA THR A 72 -9.61 0.34 -6.33
C THR A 72 -9.05 1.44 -7.23
N GLY A 73 -7.78 1.80 -7.09
CA GLY A 73 -7.14 2.80 -7.95
C GLY A 73 -6.82 2.23 -9.33
N LEU A 74 -5.56 1.81 -9.51
CA LEU A 74 -5.05 1.27 -10.78
C LEU A 74 -4.71 -0.21 -10.64
N THR A 75 -5.11 -1.00 -11.64
CA THR A 75 -4.88 -2.45 -11.67
C THR A 75 -4.19 -2.84 -12.97
N ILE A 76 -3.07 -3.56 -12.84
CA ILE A 76 -2.46 -4.33 -13.93
C ILE A 76 -2.61 -5.82 -13.63
N ASN A 77 -3.17 -6.58 -14.57
CA ASN A 77 -3.45 -8.00 -14.43
C ASN A 77 -3.22 -8.75 -15.76
N GLY A 78 -2.15 -8.40 -16.47
CA GLY A 78 -1.69 -9.11 -17.66
C GLY A 78 -0.37 -9.83 -17.40
N GLU A 79 0.35 -10.16 -18.47
CA GLU A 79 1.73 -10.64 -18.44
C GLU A 79 2.69 -9.57 -18.98
N GLU A 80 3.83 -9.37 -18.32
CA GLU A 80 4.88 -8.43 -18.75
C GLU A 80 4.41 -6.97 -18.96
N SER A 81 3.40 -6.54 -18.22
CA SER A 81 2.85 -5.17 -18.27
C SER A 81 3.54 -4.25 -17.26
N GLU A 82 3.61 -2.96 -17.57
CA GLU A 82 4.23 -1.93 -16.73
C GLU A 82 3.20 -0.91 -16.22
N LEU A 83 3.25 -0.61 -14.92
CA LEU A 83 2.60 0.53 -14.31
C LEU A 83 3.65 1.50 -13.76
N ILE A 84 3.55 2.77 -14.12
CA ILE A 84 4.38 3.85 -13.57
C ILE A 84 3.47 4.85 -12.87
N ASN A 85 3.75 5.16 -11.61
CA ASN A 85 3.10 6.24 -10.88
C ASN A 85 4.13 7.29 -10.44
N SER A 86 3.92 8.54 -10.82
CA SER A 86 4.73 9.68 -10.37
C SER A 86 3.99 10.62 -9.42
N GLY A 87 2.66 10.57 -9.39
CA GLY A 87 1.84 11.41 -8.51
C GLY A 87 1.75 10.87 -7.08
N THR A 88 1.41 11.73 -6.13
CA THR A 88 1.18 11.29 -4.74
C THR A 88 -0.12 10.50 -4.68
N THR A 89 -0.10 9.35 -4.02
CA THR A 89 -1.27 8.50 -3.83
C THR A 89 -1.77 8.60 -2.40
N THR A 90 -3.07 8.80 -2.23
CA THR A 90 -3.75 8.74 -0.93
C THR A 90 -4.85 7.70 -0.99
N VAL A 91 -4.80 6.72 -0.09
CA VAL A 91 -5.79 5.64 0.03
C VAL A 91 -6.41 5.70 1.41
N ARG A 92 -7.74 5.78 1.48
CA ARG A 92 -8.45 5.84 2.76
C ARG A 92 -9.81 5.17 2.72
N ASN A 93 -10.31 4.78 3.88
CA ASN A 93 -11.57 4.08 4.10
C ASN A 93 -11.52 2.60 3.72
N ASP A 94 -12.33 1.84 4.44
CA ASP A 94 -12.34 0.39 4.45
C ASP A 94 -12.47 -0.20 3.04
N GLY A 95 -11.66 -1.23 2.76
CA GLY A 95 -11.64 -1.92 1.48
C GLY A 95 -10.99 -1.16 0.32
N SER A 96 -10.49 0.07 0.54
CA SER A 96 -9.87 0.84 -0.55
C SER A 96 -8.46 0.35 -0.84
N VAL A 97 -8.10 0.23 -2.12
CA VAL A 97 -6.76 -0.23 -2.55
C VAL A 97 -6.17 0.71 -3.59
N GLY A 98 -5.00 1.30 -3.33
CA GLY A 98 -4.36 2.25 -4.24
C GLY A 98 -3.92 1.62 -5.57
N PHE A 99 -3.12 0.57 -5.46
CA PHE A 99 -2.57 -0.16 -6.60
C PHE A 99 -2.74 -1.65 -6.44
N VAL A 100 -3.07 -2.34 -7.53
CA VAL A 100 -3.08 -3.81 -7.61
C VAL A 100 -2.14 -4.26 -8.71
N VAL A 101 -1.08 -4.95 -8.31
CA VAL A 101 -0.13 -5.63 -9.20
C VAL A 101 -0.45 -7.12 -9.16
N ALA A 102 -1.29 -7.55 -10.09
CA ALA A 102 -1.70 -8.93 -10.27
C ALA A 102 -0.96 -9.55 -11.48
N GLY A 103 -1.51 -10.60 -12.10
CA GLY A 103 -0.93 -11.22 -13.29
C GLY A 103 0.47 -11.81 -13.08
N THR A 104 1.26 -11.86 -14.14
CA THR A 104 2.56 -12.54 -14.16
C THR A 104 3.66 -11.62 -14.70
N GLN A 105 4.83 -11.59 -14.07
CA GLN A 105 6.00 -10.83 -14.55
C GLN A 105 5.73 -9.33 -14.78
N ASN A 106 4.74 -8.77 -14.08
CA ASN A 106 4.40 -7.37 -14.21
C ASN A 106 5.40 -6.47 -13.49
N THR A 107 5.56 -5.25 -13.97
CA THR A 107 6.44 -4.24 -13.36
C THR A 107 5.62 -3.09 -12.80
N PHE A 108 5.90 -2.68 -11.55
CA PHE A 108 5.32 -1.47 -10.96
C PHE A 108 6.41 -0.54 -10.43
N ASN A 109 6.45 0.68 -10.96
CA ASN A 109 7.38 1.73 -10.58
C ASN A 109 6.64 2.91 -9.95
N ASN A 110 6.69 3.02 -8.62
CA ASN A 110 6.09 4.12 -7.88
C ASN A 110 7.15 5.14 -7.42
N LYS A 111 6.98 6.39 -7.82
CA LYS A 111 7.82 7.53 -7.40
C LYS A 111 7.15 8.45 -6.39
N GLY A 112 5.83 8.59 -6.46
CA GLY A 112 5.11 9.42 -5.51
C GLY A 112 4.97 8.75 -4.14
N ASN A 113 4.70 9.54 -3.11
CA ASN A 113 4.41 8.99 -1.79
C ASN A 113 3.08 8.22 -1.82
N ILE A 114 2.97 7.19 -0.99
CA ILE A 114 1.74 6.44 -0.76
C ILE A 114 1.30 6.71 0.67
N ASN A 115 0.17 7.38 0.85
CA ASN A 115 -0.41 7.70 2.15
C ASN A 115 -1.64 6.82 2.39
N THR A 116 -1.68 6.07 3.49
CA THR A 116 -2.76 5.13 3.81
C THR A 116 -3.32 5.40 5.19
N SER A 117 -4.65 5.30 5.31
CA SER A 117 -5.37 5.42 6.58
C SER A 117 -6.73 4.72 6.50
N LEU A 118 -7.44 4.64 7.62
CA LEU A 118 -8.86 4.23 7.65
C LEU A 118 -9.14 2.86 6.98
N ASN A 119 -8.33 1.84 7.27
CA ASN A 119 -8.34 0.50 6.66
C ASN A 119 -8.08 0.47 5.14
N GLY A 120 -7.51 1.53 4.59
CA GLY A 120 -7.00 1.53 3.22
C GLY A 120 -5.72 0.69 3.09
N THR A 121 -5.52 0.10 1.90
CA THR A 121 -4.29 -0.58 1.50
C THR A 121 -3.59 0.21 0.40
N GLY A 122 -2.34 0.60 0.61
CA GLY A 122 -1.59 1.42 -0.34
C GLY A 122 -1.33 0.68 -1.65
N THR A 123 -0.57 -0.42 -1.56
CA THR A 123 -0.25 -1.30 -2.69
C THR A 123 -0.52 -2.75 -2.32
N LEU A 124 -1.20 -3.48 -3.21
CA LEU A 124 -1.40 -4.92 -3.15
C LEU A 124 -0.65 -5.59 -4.31
N ILE A 125 0.30 -6.46 -4.00
CA ILE A 125 1.04 -7.28 -4.95
C ILE A 125 0.54 -8.72 -4.82
N SER A 126 -0.38 -9.09 -5.69
CA SER A 126 -1.04 -10.41 -5.70
C SER A 126 -0.62 -11.29 -6.88
N GLY A 127 0.21 -10.76 -7.79
CA GLY A 127 0.69 -11.45 -8.98
C GLY A 127 1.76 -12.50 -8.70
N THR A 128 2.35 -13.02 -9.77
CA THR A 128 3.46 -13.97 -9.73
C THR A 128 4.67 -13.37 -10.44
N GLU A 129 5.87 -13.55 -9.89
CA GLU A 129 7.14 -13.11 -10.51
C GLU A 129 7.17 -11.62 -10.88
N SER A 130 6.35 -10.78 -10.24
CA SER A 130 6.29 -9.35 -10.54
C SER A 130 7.46 -8.60 -9.88
N GLN A 131 7.88 -7.53 -10.52
CA GLN A 131 8.94 -6.64 -10.04
C GLN A 131 8.35 -5.30 -9.63
N VAL A 132 8.51 -4.93 -8.37
CA VAL A 132 7.95 -3.68 -7.83
C VAL A 132 9.05 -2.82 -7.23
N SER A 133 9.05 -1.53 -7.57
CA SER A 133 9.97 -0.52 -7.05
C SER A 133 9.19 0.66 -6.47
N LEU A 134 9.34 0.89 -5.17
CA LEU A 134 8.68 1.96 -4.43
C LEU A 134 9.74 2.97 -3.95
N THR A 135 9.89 4.06 -4.70
CA THR A 135 10.89 5.11 -4.41
C THR A 135 10.38 6.26 -3.56
N GLY A 136 9.07 6.53 -3.60
CA GLY A 136 8.43 7.43 -2.65
C GLY A 136 8.24 6.77 -1.29
N ASP A 137 7.99 7.59 -0.27
CA ASP A 137 7.71 7.09 1.08
C ASP A 137 6.35 6.41 1.14
N ILE A 138 6.25 5.37 1.97
CA ILE A 138 4.99 4.74 2.37
C ILE A 138 4.65 5.29 3.76
N ASN A 139 3.54 5.99 3.88
CA ASN A 139 3.06 6.59 5.12
C ASN A 139 1.75 5.92 5.53
N VAL A 140 1.74 5.27 6.69
CA VAL A 140 0.59 4.56 7.26
C VAL A 140 0.18 5.32 8.52
N THR A 141 -1.02 5.90 8.54
CA THR A 141 -1.40 6.83 9.61
C THR A 141 -2.71 6.44 10.27
N ALA A 142 -2.74 6.45 11.60
CA ALA A 142 -3.97 6.37 12.37
C ALA A 142 -4.88 7.56 12.03
N ALA A 143 -6.14 7.28 11.70
CA ALA A 143 -7.11 8.33 11.46
C ALA A 143 -8.50 7.92 11.95
N GLN A 144 -9.34 8.92 12.23
CA GLN A 144 -10.72 8.72 12.67
C GLN A 144 -11.67 8.58 11.48
N ASP A 145 -12.59 7.63 11.57
CA ASP A 145 -13.72 7.53 10.66
C ASP A 145 -14.83 8.54 11.03
N SER A 146 -15.96 8.48 10.31
CA SER A 146 -17.11 9.37 10.53
C SER A 146 -17.79 9.17 11.89
N SER A 147 -17.47 8.10 12.62
CA SER A 147 -17.94 7.84 13.99
C SER A 147 -16.94 8.30 15.07
N GLY A 148 -15.80 8.87 14.67
CA GLY A 148 -14.76 9.33 15.59
C GLY A 148 -13.84 8.21 16.10
N VAL A 149 -13.92 7.01 15.52
CA VAL A 149 -13.13 5.85 15.92
C VAL A 149 -11.88 5.76 15.05
N PHE A 150 -10.72 5.60 15.68
CA PHE A 150 -9.47 5.35 14.99
C PHE A 150 -9.43 3.93 14.43
N ARG A 151 -9.06 3.83 13.16
CA ARG A 151 -9.02 2.59 12.37
C ARG A 151 -7.58 2.23 11.97
N GLY A 152 -7.37 0.99 11.55
CA GLY A 152 -6.09 0.50 11.04
C GLY A 152 -5.75 1.05 9.65
N ALA A 153 -4.73 0.48 9.01
CA ALA A 153 -4.37 0.67 7.61
C ALA A 153 -3.20 -0.24 7.23
N THR A 154 -3.00 -0.49 5.93
CA THR A 154 -1.84 -1.24 5.43
C THR A 154 -1.10 -0.43 4.39
N GLY A 155 0.22 -0.26 4.54
CA GLY A 155 1.05 0.41 3.53
C GLY A 155 1.23 -0.44 2.29
N LEU A 156 1.84 -1.61 2.46
CA LEU A 156 2.16 -2.57 1.40
C LEU A 156 1.73 -3.98 1.81
N ASN A 157 1.06 -4.70 0.90
CA ASN A 157 0.71 -6.11 1.06
C ASN A 157 1.26 -6.92 -0.12
N VAL A 158 2.14 -7.88 0.17
CA VAL A 158 2.75 -8.81 -0.80
C VAL A 158 2.20 -10.21 -0.54
N SER A 159 1.16 -10.56 -1.30
CA SER A 159 0.37 -11.78 -1.11
C SER A 159 0.47 -12.79 -2.25
N GLY A 160 1.08 -12.40 -3.37
CA GLY A 160 1.32 -13.27 -4.50
C GLY A 160 2.53 -14.19 -4.31
N ASP A 161 3.07 -14.73 -5.41
CA ASP A 161 4.18 -15.69 -5.36
C ASP A 161 5.43 -15.20 -6.12
N THR A 162 6.62 -15.44 -5.55
CA THR A 162 7.90 -15.18 -6.23
C THR A 162 8.07 -13.71 -6.68
N ASN A 163 7.33 -12.77 -6.09
CA ASN A 163 7.47 -11.36 -6.44
C ASN A 163 8.73 -10.77 -5.81
N THR A 164 9.35 -9.81 -6.48
CA THR A 164 10.45 -9.02 -5.93
C THR A 164 10.00 -7.58 -5.75
N THR A 165 10.02 -7.10 -4.50
CA THR A 165 9.68 -5.70 -4.17
C THR A 165 10.90 -5.01 -3.57
N THR A 166 11.27 -3.85 -4.10
CA THR A 166 12.31 -2.98 -3.55
C THR A 166 11.71 -1.66 -3.12
N ILE A 167 11.96 -1.26 -1.88
CA ILE A 167 11.44 -0.05 -1.25
C ILE A 167 12.65 0.84 -0.94
N LEU A 168 12.84 1.86 -1.76
CA LEU A 168 13.92 2.84 -1.62
C LEU A 168 13.52 4.00 -0.70
N GLY A 169 12.24 4.34 -0.65
CA GLY A 169 11.68 5.28 0.31
C GLY A 169 11.59 4.69 1.73
N ASN A 170 11.22 5.53 2.69
CA ASN A 170 10.96 5.07 4.06
C ASN A 170 9.57 4.46 4.18
N VAL A 171 9.39 3.60 5.18
CA VAL A 171 8.08 3.16 5.65
C VAL A 171 7.84 3.81 7.00
N ASN A 172 6.91 4.76 7.04
CA ASN A 172 6.56 5.51 8.24
C ASN A 172 5.19 5.05 8.73
N ILE A 173 5.11 4.62 9.98
CA ILE A 173 3.86 4.30 10.66
C ILE A 173 3.66 5.29 11.79
N GLU A 174 2.57 6.03 11.73
CA GLU A 174 2.26 7.14 12.62
C GLU A 174 0.95 6.88 13.35
N ALA A 175 1.04 6.58 14.64
CA ALA A 175 -0.06 6.27 15.52
C ALA A 175 -0.10 7.23 16.72
N GLY A 176 -0.35 8.51 16.45
CA GLY A 176 -0.65 9.52 17.47
C GLY A 176 -2.14 9.63 17.74
N TYR A 177 -2.53 9.57 19.01
CA TYR A 177 -3.93 9.63 19.43
C TYR A 177 -4.22 10.91 20.24
N ALA A 178 -5.35 11.55 19.93
CA ALA A 178 -5.83 12.68 20.73
C ALA A 178 -6.41 12.22 22.08
N GLN A 179 -6.58 13.17 23.01
CA GLN A 179 -7.27 12.93 24.28
C GLN A 179 -8.63 12.25 24.08
N ASP A 180 -8.85 11.21 24.88
CA ASP A 180 -10.04 10.39 24.89
C ASP A 180 -10.31 9.62 23.58
N ALA A 181 -9.26 9.33 22.80
CA ALA A 181 -9.37 8.55 21.58
C ALA A 181 -10.07 7.21 21.80
N GLN A 182 -10.94 6.86 20.85
CA GLN A 182 -11.56 5.54 20.71
C GLN A 182 -10.82 4.78 19.62
N ILE A 183 -10.30 3.60 19.93
CA ILE A 183 -9.54 2.78 18.98
C ILE A 183 -10.28 1.47 18.68
N LYS A 184 -10.35 1.11 17.40
CA LYS A 184 -10.87 -0.18 16.95
C LYS A 184 -9.78 -1.25 17.08
N SER A 185 -9.73 -1.94 18.22
CA SER A 185 -8.56 -2.78 18.59
C SER A 185 -8.33 -4.06 17.78
N ASP A 186 -9.31 -4.49 16.98
CA ASP A 186 -9.18 -5.60 16.02
C ASP A 186 -8.58 -5.15 14.66
N GLU A 187 -8.25 -3.87 14.52
CA GLU A 187 -7.66 -3.31 13.32
C GLU A 187 -6.28 -2.73 13.61
N GLN A 188 -5.30 -3.16 12.82
CA GLN A 188 -3.90 -2.83 13.03
C GLN A 188 -3.42 -1.82 11.99
N LEU A 189 -2.44 -1.01 12.39
CA LEU A 189 -1.59 -0.31 11.44
C LEU A 189 -0.45 -1.24 11.05
N GLN A 190 -0.34 -1.53 9.76
CA GLN A 190 0.67 -2.42 9.20
C GLN A 190 1.49 -1.67 8.16
N GLY A 191 2.81 -1.66 8.33
CA GLY A 191 3.73 -1.09 7.34
C GLY A 191 3.79 -1.97 6.11
N ILE A 192 4.41 -3.14 6.27
CA ILE A 192 4.58 -4.14 5.22
C ILE A 192 4.04 -5.48 5.71
N THR A 193 3.16 -6.09 4.93
CA THR A 193 2.71 -7.47 5.10
C THR A 193 3.22 -8.32 3.95
N VAL A 194 3.81 -9.48 4.26
CA VAL A 194 4.28 -10.48 3.29
C VAL A 194 3.69 -11.82 3.69
N ASN A 195 2.74 -12.34 2.93
CA ASN A 195 1.97 -13.53 3.30
C ASN A 195 1.75 -14.54 2.18
N GLY A 196 2.30 -14.29 0.99
CA GLY A 196 2.34 -15.26 -0.11
C GLY A 196 3.52 -16.23 0.02
N ASN A 197 4.04 -16.73 -1.11
CA ASN A 197 5.16 -17.67 -1.10
C ASN A 197 6.37 -17.17 -1.89
N GLN A 198 7.57 -17.44 -1.38
CA GLN A 198 8.84 -17.19 -2.09
C GLN A 198 9.02 -15.73 -2.54
N ASN A 199 8.33 -14.79 -1.92
CA ASN A 199 8.49 -13.37 -2.24
C ASN A 199 9.80 -12.85 -1.66
N THR A 200 10.43 -11.94 -2.37
CA THR A 200 11.58 -11.16 -1.89
C THR A 200 11.15 -9.72 -1.67
N VAL A 201 11.36 -9.19 -0.46
CA VAL A 201 11.13 -7.77 -0.14
C VAL A 201 12.41 -7.15 0.39
N ASN A 202 12.91 -6.13 -0.30
CA ASN A 202 14.08 -5.36 0.11
C ASN A 202 13.62 -3.97 0.55
N LEU A 203 13.75 -3.66 1.83
CA LEU A 203 13.56 -2.32 2.38
C LEU A 203 14.91 -1.64 2.55
N ASP A 204 15.27 -0.79 1.60
CA ASP A 204 16.53 -0.02 1.61
C ASP A 204 16.41 1.25 2.47
N GLY A 205 15.23 1.89 2.45
CA GLY A 205 14.89 2.96 3.39
C GLY A 205 14.73 2.47 4.83
N ALA A 206 14.47 3.39 5.75
CA ALA A 206 14.23 3.04 7.14
C ALA A 206 12.76 2.67 7.38
N MET A 207 12.53 1.76 8.32
CA MET A 207 11.20 1.61 8.93
C MET A 207 11.12 2.48 10.18
N ASN A 208 10.17 3.40 10.23
CA ASN A 208 9.94 4.29 11.37
C ASN A 208 8.55 4.01 11.94
N ILE A 209 8.49 3.62 13.20
CA ILE A 209 7.25 3.34 13.92
C ILE A 209 7.15 4.35 15.07
N HIS A 210 6.13 5.18 15.03
CA HIS A 210 5.77 6.07 16.13
C HIS A 210 4.38 5.68 16.64
N LEU A 211 4.29 5.37 17.93
CA LEU A 211 3.05 5.05 18.62
C LEU A 211 2.99 5.82 19.94
N ASP A 212 2.08 6.80 20.00
CA ASP A 212 1.73 7.52 21.23
C ASP A 212 0.29 7.23 21.63
N SER A 213 0.13 6.29 22.57
CA SER A 213 -1.15 5.87 23.14
C SER A 213 -1.40 6.45 24.54
N SER A 214 -0.70 7.53 24.91
CA SER A 214 -0.78 8.12 26.27
C SER A 214 -2.17 8.64 26.64
N ASP A 215 -2.96 8.99 25.64
CA ASP A 215 -4.20 9.77 25.74
C ASP A 215 -5.47 8.97 25.34
N VAL A 216 -5.35 7.65 25.19
CA VAL A 216 -6.45 6.75 24.77
C VAL A 216 -7.41 6.48 25.92
N SER A 217 -8.73 6.65 25.68
CA SER A 217 -9.76 6.34 26.69
C SER A 217 -10.45 4.99 26.48
N SER A 218 -10.46 4.45 25.27
CA SER A 218 -10.99 3.11 25.00
C SER A 218 -10.30 2.40 23.82
N GLY A 219 -10.18 1.08 23.94
CA GLY A 219 -9.42 0.25 23.02
C GLY A 219 -7.90 0.37 23.23
N TYR A 220 -7.16 -0.54 22.60
CA TYR A 220 -5.70 -0.48 22.50
C TYR A 220 -5.29 -0.41 21.03
N SER A 221 -4.13 0.18 20.78
CA SER A 221 -3.51 0.23 19.46
C SER A 221 -2.55 -0.95 19.30
N SER A 222 -2.54 -1.53 18.10
CA SER A 222 -1.54 -2.52 17.69
C SER A 222 -0.94 -2.06 16.37
N VAL A 223 0.36 -1.84 16.39
CA VAL A 223 1.15 -1.39 15.24
C VAL A 223 2.16 -2.46 14.91
N THR A 224 2.18 -2.93 13.66
CA THR A 224 3.18 -3.87 13.17
C THR A 224 3.96 -3.27 12.00
N GLY A 225 5.29 -3.18 12.15
CA GLY A 225 6.20 -2.74 11.10
C GLY A 225 6.22 -3.70 9.91
N LEU A 226 6.79 -4.88 10.15
CA LEU A 226 6.82 -5.99 9.21
C LEU A 226 6.03 -7.19 9.75
N ASN A 227 5.07 -7.68 8.99
CA ASN A 227 4.34 -8.90 9.27
C ASN A 227 4.62 -9.93 8.18
N ILE A 228 5.39 -10.97 8.52
CA ILE A 228 5.85 -11.99 7.57
C ILE A 228 5.19 -13.32 7.95
N SER A 229 4.44 -13.89 7.02
CA SER A 229 3.84 -15.22 7.12
C SER A 229 3.95 -15.94 5.78
N GLY A 230 3.20 -17.02 5.56
CA GLY A 230 3.35 -17.84 4.36
C GLY A 230 4.63 -18.68 4.39
N SER A 231 5.21 -18.98 3.22
CA SER A 231 6.37 -19.87 3.13
C SER A 231 7.44 -19.41 2.15
N GLY A 232 8.70 -19.56 2.54
CA GLY A 232 9.86 -19.27 1.70
C GLY A 232 10.08 -17.79 1.42
N ASN A 233 9.38 -16.86 2.08
CA ASN A 233 9.60 -15.44 1.85
C ASN A 233 10.94 -15.00 2.43
N ALA A 234 11.63 -14.12 1.70
CA ALA A 234 12.89 -13.52 2.08
C ALA A 234 12.71 -12.00 2.21
N VAL A 235 12.91 -11.47 3.41
CA VAL A 235 12.80 -10.03 3.66
C VAL A 235 14.14 -9.48 4.13
N ASN A 236 14.59 -8.40 3.51
CA ASN A 236 15.85 -7.73 3.84
C ASN A 236 15.52 -6.29 4.26
N VAL A 237 15.85 -5.92 5.49
CA VAL A 237 15.69 -4.56 6.02
C VAL A 237 17.07 -3.95 6.15
N ALA A 238 17.46 -3.14 5.17
CA ALA A 238 18.77 -2.54 5.10
C ALA A 238 18.89 -1.25 5.93
N GLY A 239 17.85 -0.40 5.88
CA GLY A 239 17.82 0.90 6.55
C GLY A 239 17.53 0.86 8.05
N GLY A 240 17.31 -0.32 8.62
CA GLY A 240 16.99 -0.52 10.04
C GLY A 240 15.53 -0.22 10.40
N ILE A 241 15.23 -0.39 11.69
CA ILE A 241 13.91 -0.16 12.27
C ILE A 241 14.04 0.75 13.49
N ASN A 242 13.34 1.87 13.47
CA ASN A 242 13.24 2.83 14.56
C ASN A 242 11.85 2.71 15.19
N ILE A 243 11.79 2.54 16.51
CA ILE A 243 10.53 2.45 17.25
C ILE A 243 10.54 3.51 18.34
N ASP A 244 9.59 4.43 18.27
CA ASP A 244 9.25 5.40 19.29
C ASP A 244 7.88 5.05 19.85
N PHE A 245 7.84 4.73 21.15
CA PHE A 245 6.65 4.21 21.82
C PHE A 245 6.44 4.94 23.15
N SER A 246 5.27 5.55 23.30
CA SER A 246 4.83 6.19 24.54
C SER A 246 3.44 5.73 24.94
N GLN A 247 3.30 5.40 26.22
CA GLN A 247 2.02 5.06 26.85
C GLN A 247 2.00 5.56 28.29
N ASN A 248 0.81 5.87 28.81
CA ASN A 248 0.62 6.20 30.23
C ASN A 248 0.51 4.91 31.06
N GLU A 249 1.02 4.86 32.29
CA GLU A 249 0.93 3.67 33.15
C GLU A 249 -0.51 3.20 33.42
N ALA A 250 -1.49 4.11 33.31
CA ALA A 250 -2.91 3.80 33.45
C ALA A 250 -3.62 3.40 32.14
N SER A 251 -2.92 3.46 31.00
CA SER A 251 -3.49 3.18 29.67
C SER A 251 -3.56 1.67 29.37
N ILE A 252 -4.45 1.31 28.46
CA ILE A 252 -4.72 -0.07 28.04
C ILE A 252 -3.57 -0.53 27.12
N GLY A 253 -3.04 -1.74 27.36
CA GLY A 253 -1.76 -2.22 26.82
C GLY A 253 -1.65 -2.25 25.29
N SER A 254 -1.27 -1.11 24.71
CA SER A 254 -0.99 -0.96 23.29
C SER A 254 0.39 -1.56 22.97
N GLU A 255 0.60 -1.93 21.71
CA GLU A 255 1.81 -2.62 21.28
C GLU A 255 2.39 -2.04 19.99
N ALA A 256 3.70 -1.88 19.98
CA ALA A 256 4.49 -1.59 18.79
C ALA A 256 5.38 -2.81 18.49
N ILE A 257 5.03 -3.55 17.44
CA ILE A 257 5.75 -4.73 16.98
C ILE A 257 6.60 -4.30 15.78
N GLY A 258 7.92 -4.29 15.93
CA GLY A 258 8.80 -4.01 14.80
C GLY A 258 8.68 -5.08 13.70
N ILE A 259 8.74 -6.35 14.12
CA ILE A 259 8.75 -7.50 13.22
C ILE A 259 7.97 -8.65 13.86
N ASN A 260 7.00 -9.18 13.11
CA ASN A 260 6.33 -10.44 13.36
C ASN A 260 6.68 -11.42 12.24
N ILE A 261 7.10 -12.65 12.59
CA ILE A 261 7.43 -13.70 11.63
C ILE A 261 6.77 -15.00 12.07
N ASP A 262 5.98 -15.60 11.19
CA ASP A 262 5.38 -16.91 11.34
C ASP A 262 5.72 -17.80 10.13
N GLY A 263 5.82 -19.11 10.33
CA GLY A 263 6.16 -20.07 9.28
C GLY A 263 7.62 -20.05 8.81
N ASP A 264 7.87 -20.70 7.66
CA ASP A 264 9.22 -20.94 7.13
C ASP A 264 9.71 -19.74 6.30
N ASN A 265 10.12 -18.66 6.97
CA ASN A 265 10.53 -17.42 6.33
C ASN A 265 11.94 -16.97 6.78
N THR A 266 12.61 -16.18 5.94
CA THR A 266 13.93 -15.61 6.24
C THR A 266 13.84 -14.10 6.34
N LEU A 267 14.38 -13.54 7.42
CA LEU A 267 14.59 -12.11 7.58
C LEU A 267 16.07 -11.83 7.78
N THR A 268 16.60 -10.87 7.02
CA THR A 268 17.87 -10.21 7.30
C THR A 268 17.59 -8.79 7.76
N LEU A 269 18.01 -8.45 8.98
CA LEU A 269 17.98 -7.08 9.48
C LEU A 269 19.41 -6.56 9.57
N SER A 270 19.70 -5.46 8.87
CA SER A 270 20.88 -4.64 9.11
C SER A 270 20.46 -3.25 9.58
N GLY A 271 21.38 -2.54 10.23
CA GLY A 271 21.20 -1.16 10.60
C GLY A 271 22.36 -0.34 10.06
N ASN A 272 22.05 0.79 9.43
CA ASN A 272 23.05 1.81 9.15
C ASN A 272 23.02 2.81 10.32
N LEU A 273 24.06 2.83 11.14
CA LEU A 273 24.34 4.00 11.97
C LEU A 273 24.77 5.10 11.00
N PRO A 274 24.02 6.20 10.81
CA PRO A 274 24.57 7.34 10.10
C PRO A 274 25.77 7.82 10.92
N TRP A 275 26.96 7.62 10.35
CA TRP A 275 28.30 7.99 10.80
C TRP A 275 28.34 8.89 12.05
N ILE A 276 28.89 8.34 13.15
CA ILE A 276 29.34 9.08 14.34
C ILE A 276 30.39 10.12 13.94
#